data_AF-A0A932MX73-F1
#
_entry.id   AF-A0A932MX73-F1
#
_cell.length_a   1.000
_cell.length_b   1.000
_cell.length_c   1.000
_cell.angle_alpha   90.00
_cell.angle_beta   90.00
_cell.angle_gamma   90.00
#
_symmetry.space_group_name_H-M   'P 1'
#
loop_
_entity.id
_entity.type
_entity.pdbx_description
1 polymer ?
#
loop_
_entity_poly.entity_id
_entity_poly.type
_entity_poly.pdbx_seq_one_letter_code
_entity_poly.pdbx_strand_id
1 'polypeptide(L)'
;MMPQFRSRAARPGPRFIGDARTWVAVAAASVAGFLANAGVAVAAQPSPPPPGKAAIASKPAAERPTGDQAAIDGDPKARAEAIAKPQPKTAERDVQVTASVVVKVIHPAEVRKVLIEHAKAEGGWPLLVTNQELHLAVPLAALATVVDHVAASGIVLQKTLQRVDRTDEIVQLRARLKSKREILARLRGLLDDADTNSTLRVEATMNQLVGEVEQLQGDLNVAAASVQSARVMVSFQYHQRQRITYVNSPFQWLNRLDINRFLADF
;
A
#
# COMPACT_ATOMS: atom_id res chain seq x y z
N MET A 1 -17.64 39.25 -56.89
CA MET A 1 -16.44 39.95 -57.38
C MET A 1 -15.39 39.91 -56.27
N MET A 2 -14.20 39.38 -56.55
CA MET A 2 -13.00 39.49 -55.68
C MET A 2 -12.15 40.71 -56.14
N PRO A 3 -11.02 41.10 -55.51
CA PRO A 3 -10.19 40.46 -54.48
C PRO A 3 -10.30 41.21 -53.11
N GLN A 4 -9.39 41.30 -52.12
CA GLN A 4 -7.92 41.11 -51.98
C GLN A 4 -7.49 40.58 -50.60
N PHE A 5 -6.22 40.13 -50.51
CA PHE A 5 -5.55 39.68 -49.28
C PHE A 5 -4.48 40.68 -48.78
N ARG A 6 -4.51 41.03 -47.49
CA ARG A 6 -3.32 41.35 -46.64
C ARG A 6 -3.68 41.00 -45.18
N SER A 7 -3.19 39.92 -44.56
CA SER A 7 -1.80 39.53 -44.27
C SER A 7 -1.05 40.54 -43.39
N ARG A 8 -0.90 40.24 -42.09
CA ARG A 8 0.09 40.87 -41.21
C ARG A 8 0.47 40.00 -39.99
N ALA A 9 1.77 39.72 -39.87
CA ALA A 9 2.53 39.34 -38.67
C ALA A 9 2.00 38.20 -37.75
N ALA A 10 2.62 37.02 -37.88
CA ALA A 10 2.69 36.05 -36.77
C ALA A 10 3.52 36.61 -35.61
N ARG A 11 3.19 36.25 -34.37
CA ARG A 11 4.00 36.56 -33.18
C ARG A 11 5.14 35.54 -33.03
N PRO A 12 6.40 35.95 -32.79
CA PRO A 12 7.48 35.01 -32.51
C PRO A 12 7.31 34.38 -31.12
N GLY A 13 7.50 33.07 -31.02
CA GLY A 13 7.61 32.38 -29.73
C GLY A 13 9.00 32.57 -29.09
N PRO A 14 9.13 32.45 -27.76
CA PRO A 14 10.42 32.55 -27.08
C PRO A 14 11.34 31.38 -27.47
N ARG A 15 12.48 31.71 -28.08
CA ARG A 15 13.57 30.76 -28.32
C ARG A 15 14.41 30.63 -27.06
N PHE A 16 14.25 29.53 -26.32
CA PHE A 16 15.28 29.10 -25.38
C PHE A 16 16.29 28.23 -26.12
N ILE A 17 17.42 28.85 -26.47
CA ILE A 17 18.64 28.14 -26.86
C ILE A 17 19.17 27.48 -25.58
N GLY A 18 19.51 26.20 -25.65
CA GLY A 18 19.95 25.45 -24.48
C GLY A 18 21.39 25.75 -24.08
N ASP A 19 21.70 25.41 -22.84
CA ASP A 19 23.08 25.25 -22.37
C ASP A 19 23.21 23.90 -21.67
N ALA A 20 24.38 23.27 -21.77
CA ALA A 20 24.60 21.89 -21.32
C ALA A 20 25.96 21.71 -20.65
N ARG A 21 25.96 21.02 -19.50
CA ARG A 21 27.04 21.01 -18.47
C ARG A 21 27.01 22.34 -17.67
N THR A 22 27.09 22.37 -16.34
CA THR A 22 27.92 21.55 -15.45
C THR A 22 27.29 21.23 -14.08
N TRP A 23 27.63 20.05 -13.56
CA TRP A 23 27.88 19.69 -12.15
C TRP A 23 27.49 20.65 -11.01
N VAL A 24 26.71 20.13 -10.06
CA VAL A 24 27.17 20.00 -8.66
C VAL A 24 26.76 18.61 -8.15
N ALA A 25 27.71 17.85 -7.61
CA ALA A 25 27.40 16.66 -6.80
C ALA A 25 27.49 17.07 -5.32
N VAL A 26 26.44 16.81 -4.53
CA VAL A 26 26.44 17.06 -3.08
C VAL A 26 26.55 15.72 -2.34
N ALA A 27 27.44 15.69 -1.34
CA ALA A 27 27.92 14.48 -0.70
C ALA A 27 26.82 13.66 0.02
N ALA A 28 27.06 12.35 0.10
CA ALA A 28 26.37 11.50 1.05
C ALA A 28 26.74 11.89 2.50
N ALA A 29 25.74 11.98 3.37
CA ALA A 29 25.93 12.20 4.81
C ALA A 29 25.19 11.11 5.59
N SER A 30 25.91 10.06 5.97
CA SER A 30 25.39 9.04 6.88
C SER A 30 25.22 9.62 8.28
N VAL A 31 23.99 9.63 8.80
CA VAL A 31 23.73 9.88 10.23
C VAL A 31 23.11 8.64 10.83
N ALA A 32 23.90 7.91 11.60
CA ALA A 32 23.44 6.77 12.38
C ALA A 32 23.06 7.22 13.80
N GLY A 33 21.93 6.69 14.30
CA GLY A 33 21.63 6.66 15.73
C GLY A 33 21.12 7.95 16.36
N PHE A 34 19.81 8.00 16.65
CA PHE A 34 19.38 8.49 17.95
C PHE A 34 18.18 7.69 18.47
N LEU A 35 18.34 7.04 19.62
CA LEU A 35 17.25 6.39 20.35
C LEU A 35 16.69 7.39 21.35
N ALA A 36 15.47 7.88 21.11
CA ALA A 36 14.72 8.71 22.06
C ALA A 36 13.33 8.11 22.28
N ASN A 37 13.19 7.35 23.37
CA ASN A 37 11.91 6.78 23.79
C ASN A 37 11.02 7.87 24.40
N ALA A 38 9.96 8.27 23.70
CA ALA A 38 8.95 9.21 24.19
C ALA A 38 7.61 8.47 24.38
N GLY A 39 7.25 8.20 25.64
CA GLY A 39 6.07 7.41 25.97
C GLY A 39 4.76 8.13 25.69
N VAL A 40 3.87 7.49 24.92
CA VAL A 40 2.45 7.85 24.83
C VAL A 40 1.66 6.89 25.72
N ALA A 41 0.95 7.41 26.71
CA ALA A 41 0.16 6.61 27.63
C ALA A 41 -1.08 6.04 26.93
N VAL A 42 -1.12 4.71 26.74
CA VAL A 42 -2.33 4.01 26.30
C VAL A 42 -3.28 3.88 27.50
N ALA A 43 -4.46 4.50 27.41
CA ALA A 43 -5.51 4.33 28.41
C ALA A 43 -6.02 2.87 28.39
N ALA A 44 -5.91 2.18 29.52
CA ALA A 44 -6.29 0.78 29.63
C ALA A 44 -7.82 0.61 29.61
N GLN A 45 -8.33 -0.28 28.76
CA GLN A 45 -9.70 -0.79 28.86
C GLN A 45 -9.76 -1.92 29.91
N PRO A 46 -10.75 -1.94 30.81
CA PRO A 46 -10.90 -3.01 31.79
C PRO A 46 -11.45 -4.29 31.13
N SER A 47 -10.79 -5.42 31.34
CA SER A 47 -11.27 -6.73 30.90
C SER A 47 -12.40 -7.27 31.80
N PRO A 48 -13.38 -8.02 31.26
CA PRO A 48 -14.42 -8.65 32.07
C PRO A 48 -13.86 -9.83 32.90
N PRO A 49 -14.43 -10.11 34.10
CA PRO A 49 -13.93 -11.15 34.99
C PRO A 49 -14.36 -12.57 34.55
N PRO A 50 -13.53 -13.60 34.77
CA PRO A 50 -13.89 -15.00 34.51
C PRO A 50 -14.83 -15.57 35.58
N PRO A 51 -15.82 -16.40 35.22
CA PRO A 51 -16.77 -16.98 36.16
C PRO A 51 -16.25 -18.25 36.87
N GLY A 52 -16.76 -18.50 38.08
CA GLY A 52 -16.91 -19.85 38.63
C GLY A 52 -15.69 -20.48 39.32
N LYS A 53 -15.53 -20.23 40.63
CA LYS A 53 -14.87 -21.21 41.51
C LYS A 53 -15.85 -22.33 41.84
N ALA A 54 -15.54 -23.56 41.46
CA ALA A 54 -16.17 -24.77 42.00
C ALA A 54 -15.08 -25.65 42.62
N ALA A 55 -15.29 -26.10 43.87
CA ALA A 55 -14.32 -26.90 44.60
C ALA A 55 -14.65 -28.39 44.51
N ILE A 56 -13.62 -29.23 44.42
CA ILE A 56 -13.70 -30.68 44.66
C ILE A 56 -12.56 -31.04 45.63
N ALA A 57 -12.81 -31.95 46.56
CA ALA A 57 -12.00 -32.17 47.76
C ALA A 57 -10.88 -33.21 47.59
N SER A 58 -9.91 -33.15 48.51
CA SER A 58 -8.76 -34.06 48.61
C SER A 58 -9.12 -35.38 49.34
N LYS A 59 -8.60 -36.52 48.88
CA LYS A 59 -8.16 -37.65 49.74
C LYS A 59 -6.98 -38.41 49.11
N PRO A 60 -6.15 -39.13 49.90
CA PRO A 60 -4.84 -39.61 49.45
C PRO A 60 -4.74 -41.13 49.19
N ALA A 61 -3.79 -41.49 48.33
CA ALA A 61 -3.08 -42.77 48.24
C ALA A 61 -1.70 -42.43 47.59
N ALA A 62 -0.55 -42.69 48.21
CA ALA A 62 0.12 -43.96 48.52
C ALA A 62 1.26 -44.24 47.52
N GLU A 63 2.46 -44.42 48.06
CA GLU A 63 3.64 -45.13 47.55
C GLU A 63 4.08 -44.97 46.07
N ARG A 64 5.27 -44.37 45.90
CA ARG A 64 6.14 -44.61 44.73
C ARG A 64 7.30 -45.54 45.14
N PRO A 65 7.49 -46.71 44.52
CA PRO A 65 8.76 -47.41 44.59
C PRO A 65 9.82 -46.67 43.77
N THR A 66 11.06 -46.65 44.27
CA THR A 66 12.23 -46.17 43.50
C THR A 66 12.64 -47.26 42.50
N GLY A 67 12.91 -46.89 41.25
CA GLY A 67 13.36 -47.81 40.19
C GLY A 67 14.36 -47.15 39.24
N ASP A 68 15.44 -47.88 38.98
CA ASP A 68 16.63 -47.60 38.16
C ASP A 68 16.65 -46.37 37.24
N GLN A 69 17.67 -45.53 37.46
CA GLN A 69 18.35 -44.81 36.38
C GLN A 69 19.53 -45.67 35.88
N ALA A 70 19.25 -46.59 34.96
CA ALA A 70 20.28 -47.30 34.22
C ALA A 70 20.82 -46.41 33.06
N ALA A 71 22.11 -46.55 32.76
CA ALA A 71 22.84 -45.64 31.87
C ALA A 71 22.28 -45.57 30.43
N ILE A 72 22.31 -44.37 29.85
CA ILE A 72 22.24 -44.14 28.40
C ILE A 72 23.41 -43.24 28.00
N ASP A 73 24.62 -43.78 28.08
CA ASP A 73 25.77 -43.18 27.40
C ASP A 73 25.57 -43.31 25.89
N GLY A 74 25.34 -42.19 25.22
CA GLY A 74 25.14 -42.10 23.78
C GLY A 74 25.55 -40.72 23.27
N ASP A 75 26.38 -40.68 22.23
CA ASP A 75 27.20 -39.52 21.88
C ASP A 75 26.42 -38.19 21.71
N PRO A 76 26.86 -37.09 22.37
CA PRO A 76 26.26 -35.77 22.16
C PRO A 76 26.44 -35.26 20.72
N LYS A 77 27.38 -35.85 19.96
CA LYS A 77 27.69 -35.48 18.57
C LYS A 77 26.53 -35.75 17.61
N ALA A 78 25.75 -36.81 17.83
CA ALA A 78 24.66 -37.20 16.92
C ALA A 78 23.46 -36.23 16.92
N ARG A 79 23.34 -35.35 17.93
CA ARG A 79 22.22 -34.40 18.05
C ARG A 79 22.50 -33.04 17.40
N ALA A 80 23.75 -32.73 17.06
CA ALA A 80 24.14 -31.43 16.50
C ALA A 80 23.77 -31.26 15.02
N GLU A 81 23.81 -32.34 14.23
CA GLU A 81 23.61 -32.28 12.77
C GLU A 81 22.13 -32.20 12.37
N ALA A 82 21.19 -32.46 13.30
CA ALA A 82 19.75 -32.32 13.10
C ALA A 82 19.24 -30.86 12.98
N ILE A 83 20.13 -29.85 13.05
CA ILE A 83 19.80 -28.43 12.85
C ILE A 83 20.16 -27.96 11.42
N ALA A 84 20.56 -28.87 10.52
CA ALA A 84 20.68 -28.62 9.09
C ALA A 84 19.30 -28.56 8.39
N LYS A 85 18.40 -27.66 8.83
CA LYS A 85 17.26 -27.26 8.00
C LYS A 85 17.83 -26.67 6.70
N PRO A 86 17.48 -27.19 5.51
CA PRO A 86 17.93 -26.58 4.27
C PRO A 86 17.38 -25.16 4.22
N GLN A 87 18.25 -24.16 4.26
CA GLN A 87 17.86 -22.78 3.99
C GLN A 87 17.27 -22.77 2.57
N PRO A 88 16.00 -22.38 2.37
CA PRO A 88 15.46 -22.29 1.04
C PRO A 88 16.28 -21.24 0.28
N LYS A 89 16.90 -21.66 -0.84
CA LYS A 89 17.43 -20.75 -1.87
C LYS A 89 16.46 -19.59 -2.01
N THR A 90 16.95 -18.36 -1.86
CA THR A 90 16.16 -17.11 -1.79
C THR A 90 14.86 -17.21 -2.57
N ALA A 91 13.80 -17.62 -1.89
CA ALA A 91 12.52 -17.83 -2.54
C ALA A 91 12.07 -16.47 -3.06
N GLU A 92 11.62 -16.42 -4.31
CA GLU A 92 11.10 -15.20 -4.91
C GLU A 92 9.88 -14.76 -4.12
N ARG A 93 10.05 -13.77 -3.24
CA ARG A 93 9.04 -13.39 -2.26
C ARG A 93 8.04 -12.45 -2.90
N ASP A 94 6.77 -12.81 -2.81
CA ASP A 94 5.66 -12.02 -3.31
C ASP A 94 5.39 -10.83 -2.34
N VAL A 95 6.24 -9.80 -2.37
CA VAL A 95 6.17 -8.64 -1.45
C VAL A 95 5.42 -7.46 -2.09
N GLN A 96 4.23 -7.13 -1.58
CA GLN A 96 3.57 -5.86 -1.88
C GLN A 96 4.35 -4.72 -1.22
N VAL A 97 4.55 -3.61 -1.95
CA VAL A 97 5.15 -2.38 -1.43
C VAL A 97 4.22 -1.18 -1.60
N THR A 98 3.98 -0.45 -0.51
CA THR A 98 3.18 0.78 -0.48
C THR A 98 4.00 1.91 0.14
N ALA A 99 4.14 3.03 -0.56
CA ALA A 99 4.78 4.24 -0.05
C ALA A 99 3.73 5.34 0.11
N SER A 100 3.55 5.85 1.33
CA SER A 100 2.63 6.96 1.63
C SER A 100 3.43 8.20 2.01
N VAL A 101 3.22 9.31 1.29
CA VAL A 101 3.96 10.56 1.48
C VAL A 101 2.98 11.72 1.63
N VAL A 102 3.10 12.47 2.72
CA VAL A 102 2.35 13.71 2.95
C VAL A 102 3.28 14.87 2.61
N VAL A 103 2.93 15.66 1.60
CA VAL A 103 3.76 16.77 1.10
C VAL A 103 3.00 18.08 1.24
N LYS A 104 3.65 19.09 1.82
CA LYS A 104 3.14 20.46 1.87
C LYS A 104 3.53 21.22 0.61
N VAL A 105 2.54 21.68 -0.15
CA VAL A 105 2.70 22.25 -1.50
C VAL A 105 1.87 23.55 -1.62
N ILE A 106 2.37 24.53 -2.39
CA ILE A 106 1.65 25.79 -2.64
C ILE A 106 0.61 25.61 -3.76
N HIS A 107 1.01 25.01 -4.88
CA HIS A 107 0.19 24.78 -6.08
C HIS A 107 0.03 23.28 -6.38
N PRO A 108 -0.81 22.55 -5.62
CA PRO A 108 -0.94 21.09 -5.75
C PRO A 108 -1.43 20.65 -7.14
N ALA A 109 -2.15 21.50 -7.87
CA ALA A 109 -2.62 21.19 -9.22
C ALA A 109 -1.51 21.19 -10.28
N GLU A 110 -0.39 21.86 -10.03
CA GLU A 110 0.77 21.91 -10.93
C GLU A 110 1.72 20.76 -10.62
N VAL A 111 2.10 20.61 -9.35
CA VAL A 111 2.89 19.47 -8.87
C VAL A 111 2.24 18.13 -9.24
N ARG A 112 0.92 17.99 -9.08
CA ARG A 112 0.19 16.77 -9.48
C ARG A 112 0.32 16.46 -10.98
N LYS A 113 0.40 17.45 -11.87
CA LYS A 113 0.65 17.22 -13.31
C LYS A 113 2.08 16.73 -13.54
N VAL A 114 3.07 17.41 -12.95
CA VAL A 114 4.50 17.03 -13.06
C VAL A 114 4.73 15.59 -12.56
N LEU A 115 4.16 15.24 -11.40
CA LEU A 115 4.25 13.90 -10.84
C LEU A 115 3.57 12.83 -11.70
N ILE A 116 2.45 13.14 -12.37
CA ILE A 116 1.79 12.21 -13.30
C ILE A 116 2.64 11.99 -14.55
N GLU A 117 3.21 13.03 -15.15
CA GLU A 117 4.06 12.87 -16.34
C GLU A 117 5.41 12.20 -16.02
N HIS A 118 6.02 12.49 -14.86
CA HIS A 118 7.20 11.74 -14.41
C HIS A 118 6.87 10.27 -14.15
N ALA A 119 5.77 9.96 -13.46
CA ALA A 119 5.35 8.58 -13.21
C ALA A 119 5.12 7.81 -14.53
N LYS A 120 4.53 8.44 -15.55
CA LYS A 120 4.39 7.84 -16.90
C LYS A 120 5.73 7.58 -17.58
N ALA A 121 6.69 8.49 -17.48
CA ALA A 121 8.03 8.30 -18.03
C ALA A 121 8.75 7.10 -17.39
N GLU A 122 8.52 6.87 -16.09
CA GLU A 122 8.98 5.71 -15.32
C GLU A 122 8.10 4.45 -15.50
N GLY A 123 7.17 4.43 -16.47
CA GLY A 123 6.31 3.28 -16.77
C GLY A 123 5.16 3.02 -15.78
N GLY A 124 4.90 3.94 -14.85
CA GLY A 124 3.76 3.93 -13.93
C GLY A 124 2.52 4.63 -14.48
N TRP A 125 1.39 4.48 -13.76
CA TRP A 125 0.11 5.08 -14.12
C TRP A 125 -0.67 5.58 -12.90
N PRO A 126 -1.49 6.63 -13.04
CA PRO A 126 -2.37 7.09 -11.97
C PRO A 126 -3.52 6.10 -11.72
N LEU A 127 -3.75 5.78 -10.45
CA LEU A 127 -4.90 5.00 -9.96
C LEU A 127 -6.03 5.92 -9.45
N LEU A 128 -5.67 7.04 -8.81
CA LEU A 128 -6.61 8.03 -8.27
C LEU A 128 -6.01 9.43 -8.39
N VAL A 129 -6.80 10.40 -8.82
CA VAL A 129 -6.38 11.79 -9.01
C VAL A 129 -7.46 12.71 -8.42
N THR A 130 -7.22 13.29 -7.24
CA THR A 130 -8.13 14.25 -6.59
C THR A 130 -7.42 15.59 -6.37
N ASN A 131 -8.08 16.53 -5.69
CA ASN A 131 -7.46 17.80 -5.30
C ASN A 131 -6.52 17.70 -4.09
N GLN A 132 -6.66 16.65 -3.28
CA GLN A 132 -5.87 16.42 -2.06
C GLN A 132 -5.01 15.16 -2.13
N GLU A 133 -5.27 14.25 -3.07
CA GLU A 133 -4.62 12.94 -3.14
C GLU A 133 -4.24 12.59 -4.59
N LEU A 134 -3.11 11.91 -4.74
CA LEU A 134 -2.65 11.28 -5.97
C LEU A 134 -2.17 9.87 -5.63
N HIS A 135 -2.83 8.84 -6.15
CA HIS A 135 -2.37 7.47 -6.05
C HIS A 135 -1.79 7.03 -7.40
N LEU A 136 -0.59 6.48 -7.38
CA LEU A 136 0.14 5.97 -8.55
C LEU A 136 0.41 4.47 -8.34
N ALA A 137 0.31 3.69 -9.42
CA ALA A 137 0.98 2.40 -9.54
C ALA A 137 2.29 2.62 -10.30
N VAL A 138 3.39 2.08 -9.80
CA VAL A 138 4.74 2.27 -10.35
C VAL A 138 5.47 0.92 -10.36
N PRO A 139 6.26 0.58 -11.40
CA PRO A 139 7.14 -0.59 -11.36
C PRO A 139 8.07 -0.55 -10.14
N LEU A 140 8.29 -1.70 -9.49
CA LEU A 140 9.02 -1.76 -8.21
C LEU A 140 10.44 -1.15 -8.28
N ALA A 141 11.10 -1.21 -9.44
CA ALA A 141 12.41 -0.61 -9.69
C ALA A 141 12.39 0.94 -9.66
N ALA A 142 11.34 1.57 -10.19
CA ALA A 142 11.22 3.02 -10.27
C ALA A 142 10.59 3.67 -9.02
N LEU A 143 10.13 2.87 -8.06
CA LEU A 143 9.53 3.33 -6.81
C LEU A 143 10.40 4.37 -6.09
N ALA A 144 11.72 4.15 -6.02
CA ALA A 144 12.64 5.07 -5.35
C ALA A 144 12.68 6.42 -6.06
N THR A 145 12.92 6.43 -7.39
CA THR A 145 12.96 7.62 -8.24
C THR A 145 11.70 8.47 -8.09
N VAL A 146 10.51 7.85 -8.20
CA VAL A 146 9.23 8.56 -8.09
C VAL A 146 9.02 9.10 -6.67
N VAL A 147 9.31 8.34 -5.62
CA VAL A 147 9.13 8.78 -4.23
C VAL A 147 10.09 9.92 -3.86
N ASP A 148 11.30 9.94 -4.41
CA ASP A 148 12.26 11.00 -4.14
C ASP A 148 12.02 12.24 -5.03
N HIS A 149 11.45 12.08 -6.23
CA HIS A 149 10.90 13.21 -6.99
C HIS A 149 9.66 13.83 -6.32
N VAL A 150 8.78 13.01 -5.72
CA VAL A 150 7.70 13.49 -4.83
C VAL A 150 8.29 14.29 -3.66
N ALA A 151 9.37 13.81 -3.04
CA ALA A 151 10.04 14.51 -1.94
C ALA A 151 10.70 15.84 -2.37
N ALA A 152 11.19 15.94 -3.60
CA ALA A 152 11.72 17.19 -4.16
C ALA A 152 10.64 18.23 -4.52
N SER A 153 9.38 17.80 -4.67
CA SER A 153 8.27 18.65 -5.15
C SER A 153 7.64 19.58 -4.10
N GLY A 154 8.05 19.48 -2.83
CA GLY A 154 7.53 20.29 -1.73
C GLY A 154 8.11 19.87 -0.37
N ILE A 155 7.55 20.38 0.73
CA ILE A 155 8.06 20.03 2.07
C ILE A 155 7.39 18.73 2.54
N VAL A 156 8.15 17.63 2.60
CA VAL A 156 7.65 16.37 3.15
C VAL A 156 7.36 16.52 4.64
N LEU A 157 6.11 16.27 5.05
CA LEU A 157 5.67 16.24 6.44
C LEU A 157 5.75 14.83 7.03
N GLN A 158 5.51 13.80 6.21
CA GLN A 158 5.57 12.40 6.60
C GLN A 158 5.92 11.52 5.40
N LYS A 159 6.78 10.52 5.58
CA LYS A 159 7.13 9.50 4.58
C LYS A 159 7.07 8.13 5.27
N THR A 160 6.09 7.30 4.90
CA THR A 160 5.89 5.94 5.40
C THR A 160 6.13 4.96 4.27
N LEU A 161 6.97 3.94 4.48
CA LEU A 161 7.16 2.84 3.54
C LEU A 161 6.73 1.54 4.21
N GLN A 162 5.66 0.92 3.69
CA GLN A 162 5.15 -0.36 4.16
C GLN A 162 5.52 -1.45 3.15
N ARG A 163 5.99 -2.59 3.64
CA ARG A 163 6.20 -3.81 2.88
C ARG A 163 5.38 -4.92 3.52
N VAL A 164 4.65 -5.69 2.72
CA VAL A 164 3.81 -6.81 3.18
C VAL A 164 4.17 -8.04 2.36
N ASP A 165 4.66 -9.07 3.02
CA ASP A 165 4.92 -10.37 2.39
C ASP A 165 3.58 -11.09 2.18
N ARG A 166 3.19 -11.32 0.92
CA ARG A 166 1.97 -12.03 0.52
C ARG A 166 2.26 -13.44 0.00
N THR A 167 3.50 -13.95 0.13
CA THR A 167 3.89 -15.27 -0.39
C THR A 167 2.96 -16.38 0.13
N ASP A 168 2.69 -16.40 1.43
CA ASP A 168 1.80 -17.40 2.04
C ASP A 168 0.33 -17.26 1.61
N GLU A 169 -0.15 -16.03 1.39
CA GLU A 169 -1.52 -15.75 0.92
C GLU A 169 -1.71 -16.25 -0.52
N ILE A 170 -0.78 -15.90 -1.40
CA ILE A 170 -0.82 -16.29 -2.82
C ILE A 170 -0.63 -17.80 -2.98
N VAL A 171 0.24 -18.43 -2.18
CA VAL A 171 0.37 -19.91 -2.15
C VAL A 171 -0.92 -20.57 -1.66
N GLN A 172 -1.56 -20.04 -0.62
CA GLN A 172 -2.85 -20.56 -0.15
C GLN A 172 -3.97 -20.40 -1.18
N LEU A 173 -4.08 -19.25 -1.85
CA LEU A 173 -5.05 -19.02 -2.92
C LEU A 173 -4.82 -19.99 -4.09
N ARG A 174 -3.57 -20.16 -4.55
CA ARG A 174 -3.18 -21.14 -5.58
C ARG A 174 -3.59 -22.57 -5.18
N ALA A 175 -3.34 -22.98 -3.94
CA ALA A 175 -3.68 -24.31 -3.44
C ALA A 175 -5.19 -24.56 -3.34
N ARG A 176 -5.96 -23.60 -2.80
CA ARG A 176 -7.43 -23.66 -2.72
C ARG A 176 -8.07 -23.73 -4.10
N LEU A 177 -7.63 -22.86 -5.02
CA LEU A 177 -8.10 -22.82 -6.41
C LEU A 177 -7.85 -24.15 -7.14
N LYS A 178 -6.66 -24.75 -6.98
CA LYS A 178 -6.34 -26.07 -7.55
C LYS A 178 -7.27 -27.16 -6.98
N SER A 179 -7.40 -27.24 -5.66
CA SER A 179 -8.26 -28.23 -4.99
C SER A 179 -9.72 -28.14 -5.44
N LYS A 180 -10.29 -26.92 -5.50
CA LYS A 180 -11.67 -26.70 -5.95
C LYS A 180 -11.88 -27.06 -7.42
N ARG A 181 -10.90 -26.78 -8.30
CA ARG A 181 -10.92 -27.23 -9.71
C ARG A 181 -10.84 -28.74 -9.85
N GLU A 182 -10.04 -29.43 -9.05
CA GLU A 182 -9.98 -30.90 -9.05
C GLU A 182 -11.28 -31.54 -8.57
N ILE A 183 -11.92 -30.98 -7.52
CA ILE A 183 -13.24 -31.44 -7.05
C ILE A 183 -14.29 -31.24 -8.14
N LEU A 184 -14.34 -30.05 -8.75
CA LEU A 184 -15.27 -29.72 -9.84
C LEU A 184 -15.08 -30.62 -11.07
N ALA A 185 -13.84 -30.97 -11.42
CA ALA A 185 -13.54 -31.91 -12.50
C ALA A 185 -14.03 -33.33 -12.19
N ARG A 186 -13.90 -33.80 -10.94
CA ARG A 186 -14.43 -35.09 -10.49
C ARG A 186 -15.96 -35.10 -10.47
N LEU A 187 -16.61 -34.02 -10.03
CA LEU A 187 -18.08 -33.93 -10.05
C LEU A 187 -18.64 -33.96 -11.48
N ARG A 188 -17.97 -33.35 -12.45
CA ARG A 188 -18.34 -33.46 -13.87
C ARG A 188 -18.31 -34.91 -14.37
N GLY A 189 -17.20 -35.62 -14.15
CA GLY A 189 -17.11 -37.04 -14.55
C GLY A 189 -18.02 -37.99 -13.77
N LEU A 190 -18.61 -37.57 -12.65
CA LEU A 190 -19.66 -38.32 -11.94
C LEU A 190 -21.08 -37.97 -12.43
N LEU A 191 -21.24 -36.89 -13.20
CA LEU A 191 -22.54 -36.47 -13.75
C LEU A 191 -22.93 -37.32 -14.97
N ASP A 192 -21.93 -37.78 -15.73
CA ASP A 192 -22.11 -38.58 -16.95
C ASP A 192 -22.79 -39.95 -16.69
N ASP A 193 -22.65 -40.49 -15.46
CA ASP A 193 -23.22 -41.78 -15.01
C ASP A 193 -24.42 -41.62 -14.03
N ALA A 194 -24.99 -40.42 -13.86
CA ALA A 194 -25.88 -40.10 -12.72
C ALA A 194 -27.40 -40.25 -12.97
N ASP A 195 -28.11 -40.83 -11.98
CA ASP A 195 -29.58 -40.81 -11.89
C ASP A 195 -30.16 -39.37 -11.87
N THR A 196 -31.35 -39.15 -12.44
CA THR A 196 -31.98 -37.82 -12.55
C THR A 196 -32.10 -37.05 -11.23
N ASN A 197 -32.33 -37.75 -10.10
CA ASN A 197 -32.44 -37.14 -8.77
C ASN A 197 -31.08 -36.80 -8.12
N SER A 198 -30.00 -37.48 -8.50
CA SER A 198 -28.64 -37.10 -8.08
C SER A 198 -28.08 -36.00 -8.99
N THR A 199 -28.40 -36.04 -10.28
CA THR A 199 -28.07 -35.00 -11.30
C THR A 199 -28.33 -33.59 -10.77
N LEU A 200 -29.58 -33.27 -10.39
CA LEU A 200 -29.96 -31.94 -9.89
C LEU A 200 -29.18 -31.48 -8.63
N ARG A 201 -28.77 -32.42 -7.77
CA ARG A 201 -27.98 -32.12 -6.56
C ARG A 201 -26.51 -31.89 -6.90
N VAL A 202 -25.97 -32.64 -7.86
CA VAL A 202 -24.61 -32.45 -8.37
C VAL A 202 -24.51 -31.13 -9.14
N GLU A 203 -25.50 -30.80 -9.98
CA GLU A 203 -25.59 -29.50 -10.68
C GLU A 203 -25.61 -28.31 -9.70
N ALA A 204 -26.47 -28.34 -8.68
CA ALA A 204 -26.51 -27.29 -7.66
C ALA A 204 -25.16 -27.12 -6.94
N THR A 205 -24.50 -28.24 -6.61
CA THR A 205 -23.17 -28.25 -5.98
C THR A 205 -22.08 -27.75 -6.93
N MET A 206 -22.16 -28.10 -8.22
CA MET A 206 -21.25 -27.63 -9.26
C MET A 206 -21.38 -26.12 -9.49
N ASN A 207 -22.61 -25.58 -9.50
CA ASN A 207 -22.84 -24.14 -9.66
C ASN A 207 -22.26 -23.34 -8.48
N GLN A 208 -22.38 -23.85 -7.24
CA GLN A 208 -21.68 -23.26 -6.10
C GLN A 208 -20.15 -23.32 -6.28
N LEU A 209 -19.60 -24.48 -6.65
CA LEU A 209 -18.16 -24.66 -6.86
C LEU A 209 -17.60 -23.80 -8.00
N VAL A 210 -18.38 -23.51 -9.05
CA VAL A 210 -17.99 -22.56 -10.10
C VAL A 210 -17.81 -21.16 -9.50
N GLY A 211 -18.80 -20.65 -8.76
CA GLY A 211 -18.70 -19.34 -8.12
C GLY A 211 -17.53 -19.24 -7.13
N GLU A 212 -17.27 -20.29 -6.36
CA GLU A 212 -16.09 -20.37 -5.47
C GLU A 212 -14.76 -20.36 -6.25
N VAL A 213 -14.68 -21.04 -7.39
CA VAL A 213 -13.48 -21.05 -8.26
C VAL A 213 -13.26 -19.70 -8.93
N GLU A 214 -14.32 -19.01 -9.37
CA GLU A 214 -14.23 -17.68 -9.96
C GLU A 214 -13.80 -16.63 -8.93
N GLN A 215 -14.38 -16.65 -7.72
CA GLN A 215 -13.97 -15.79 -6.62
C GLN A 215 -12.49 -15.99 -6.26
N LEU A 216 -12.06 -17.25 -6.05
CA LEU A 216 -10.65 -17.57 -5.75
C LEU A 216 -9.69 -17.17 -6.87
N GLN A 217 -10.12 -17.20 -8.14
CA GLN A 217 -9.33 -16.72 -9.27
C GLN A 217 -9.24 -15.19 -9.29
N GLY A 218 -10.32 -14.48 -8.96
CA GLY A 218 -10.34 -13.02 -8.80
C GLY A 218 -9.41 -12.55 -7.69
N ASP A 219 -9.52 -13.14 -6.50
CA ASP A 219 -8.69 -12.83 -5.33
C ASP A 219 -7.20 -13.06 -5.62
N LEU A 220 -6.86 -14.18 -6.28
CA LEU A 220 -5.50 -14.50 -6.71
C LEU A 220 -4.95 -13.47 -7.71
N ASN A 221 -5.76 -13.04 -8.68
CA ASN A 221 -5.36 -12.04 -9.67
C ASN A 221 -5.07 -10.68 -9.01
N VAL A 222 -5.91 -10.26 -8.05
CA VAL A 222 -5.72 -9.02 -7.29
C VAL A 222 -4.47 -9.08 -6.42
N ALA A 223 -4.26 -10.20 -5.71
CA ALA A 223 -3.07 -10.40 -4.89
C ALA A 223 -1.78 -10.35 -5.73
N ALA A 224 -1.73 -11.05 -6.86
CA ALA A 224 -0.58 -11.05 -7.77
C ALA A 224 -0.30 -9.65 -8.36
N ALA A 225 -1.33 -8.92 -8.81
CA ALA A 225 -1.17 -7.56 -9.33
C ALA A 225 -0.65 -6.56 -8.28
N SER A 226 -0.99 -6.77 -7.00
CA SER A 226 -0.51 -5.95 -5.87
C SER A 226 0.97 -6.14 -5.51
N VAL A 227 1.60 -7.21 -6.04
CA VAL A 227 3.01 -7.53 -5.84
C VAL A 227 3.84 -7.05 -7.03
N GLN A 228 3.31 -7.18 -8.25
CA GLN A 228 3.96 -6.71 -9.49
C GLN A 228 4.14 -5.19 -9.56
N SER A 229 3.30 -4.42 -8.85
CA SER A 229 3.32 -2.96 -8.87
C SER A 229 3.38 -2.38 -7.45
N ALA A 230 4.26 -1.41 -7.24
CA ALA A 230 4.32 -0.65 -6.00
C ALA A 230 3.31 0.50 -6.05
N ARG A 231 2.63 0.75 -4.92
CA ARG A 231 1.65 1.84 -4.80
C ARG A 231 2.26 3.05 -4.12
N VAL A 232 2.27 4.20 -4.79
CA VAL A 232 2.65 5.49 -4.18
C VAL A 232 1.38 6.29 -3.90
N MET A 233 1.16 6.68 -2.65
CA MET A 233 0.04 7.49 -2.18
C MET A 233 0.56 8.86 -1.72
N VAL A 234 0.30 9.90 -2.51
CA VAL A 234 0.72 11.27 -2.19
C VAL A 234 -0.47 12.07 -1.68
N SER A 235 -0.38 12.57 -0.45
CA SER A 235 -1.37 13.49 0.13
C SER A 235 -0.83 14.92 0.12
N PHE A 236 -1.56 15.84 -0.50
CA PHE A 236 -1.20 17.25 -0.64
C PHE A 236 -1.81 18.08 0.50
N GLN A 237 -0.96 18.52 1.42
CA GLN A 237 -1.31 19.54 2.40
C GLN A 237 -1.07 20.92 1.78
N TYR A 238 -2.12 21.71 1.61
CA TYR A 238 -2.01 23.06 1.04
C TYR A 238 -2.93 24.02 1.77
N HIS A 239 -2.38 25.20 2.09
CA HIS A 239 -3.19 26.29 2.62
C HIS A 239 -3.92 26.94 1.46
N GLN A 240 -5.22 26.65 1.32
CA GLN A 240 -6.09 27.53 0.55
C GLN A 240 -5.99 28.92 1.16
N ARG A 241 -5.47 29.89 0.41
CA ARG A 241 -5.59 31.30 0.78
C ARG A 241 -7.08 31.57 0.91
N GLN A 242 -7.56 31.83 2.14
CA GLN A 242 -8.93 32.26 2.35
C GLN A 242 -9.16 33.46 1.44
N ARG A 243 -10.20 33.41 0.60
CA ARG A 243 -10.59 34.58 -0.17
C ARG A 243 -10.84 35.71 0.82
N ILE A 244 -10.46 36.94 0.46
CA ILE A 244 -10.77 38.12 1.26
C ILE A 244 -12.30 38.24 1.26
N THR A 245 -12.93 37.71 2.30
CA THR A 245 -14.35 37.90 2.55
C THR A 245 -14.52 39.36 2.92
N TYR A 246 -15.12 40.13 2.00
CA TYR A 246 -15.54 41.50 2.29
C TYR A 246 -16.68 41.47 3.31
N VAL A 247 -16.30 41.38 4.59
CA VAL A 247 -17.21 41.57 5.72
C VAL A 247 -17.65 43.04 5.68
N ASN A 248 -18.93 43.28 5.37
CA ASN A 248 -19.50 44.62 5.47
C ASN A 248 -19.27 45.15 6.89
N SER A 249 -18.54 46.26 6.99
CA SER A 249 -18.31 46.91 8.28
C SER A 249 -19.65 47.42 8.82
N PRO A 250 -19.90 47.35 10.15
CA PRO A 250 -21.01 48.09 10.75
C PRO A 250 -20.89 49.60 10.50
N PHE A 251 -19.67 50.09 10.25
CA PHE A 251 -19.40 51.48 9.90
C PHE A 251 -19.63 51.74 8.40
N GLN A 252 -20.82 52.23 8.06
CA GLN A 252 -21.22 52.55 6.68
C GLN A 252 -20.32 53.57 5.95
N TRP A 253 -19.50 54.34 6.68
CA TRP A 253 -18.49 55.20 6.05
C TRP A 253 -17.31 54.41 5.48
N LEU A 254 -16.90 53.32 6.16
CA LEU A 254 -15.77 52.50 5.75
C LEU A 254 -16.10 51.67 4.50
N ASN A 255 -17.34 51.18 4.38
CA ASN A 255 -17.84 50.46 3.20
C ASN A 255 -17.90 51.33 1.93
N ARG A 256 -17.74 52.66 2.05
CA ARG A 256 -17.71 53.62 0.92
C ARG A 256 -16.29 54.05 0.54
N LEU A 257 -15.28 53.65 1.31
CA LEU A 257 -13.88 53.89 0.99
C LEU A 257 -13.33 52.65 0.27
N ASP A 258 -12.79 52.83 -0.93
CA ASP A 258 -12.06 51.77 -1.60
C ASP A 258 -10.68 51.60 -0.96
N ILE A 259 -10.62 50.77 0.09
CA ILE A 259 -9.41 50.45 0.84
C ILE A 259 -8.33 49.87 -0.08
N ASN A 260 -8.71 49.17 -1.16
CA ASN A 260 -7.76 48.60 -2.13
C ASN A 260 -6.98 49.71 -2.86
N ARG A 261 -7.63 50.84 -3.14
CA ARG A 261 -6.96 52.01 -3.75
C ARG A 261 -6.01 52.68 -2.76
N PHE A 262 -6.41 52.87 -1.51
CA PHE A 262 -5.54 53.45 -0.48
C PHE A 262 -4.27 52.60 -0.24
N LEU A 263 -4.41 51.27 -0.30
CA LEU A 263 -3.28 50.31 -0.20
C LEU A 263 -2.45 50.16 -1.49
N ALA A 264 -2.72 50.96 -2.53
CA ALA A 264 -1.96 50.98 -3.78
C ALA A 264 -1.28 52.34 -4.05
N ASP A 265 -1.69 53.40 -3.34
CA ASP A 265 -1.12 54.75 -3.41
C ASP A 265 0.06 54.96 -2.41
N PHE A 266 0.47 53.92 -1.65
CA PHE A 266 1.54 53.91 -0.63
C PHE A 266 2.41 52.64 -0.70
#